data_AF-A0A914E174-F1
#
_entry.id   AF-A0A914E174-F1
#
_cell.length_a   1.000
_cell.length_b   1.000
_cell.length_c   1.000
_cell.angle_alpha   90.00
_cell.angle_beta   90.00
_cell.angle_gamma   90.00
#
_symmetry.space_group_name_H-M   'P 1'
#
loop_
_entity.id
_entity.type
_entity.pdbx_description
1 polymer ?
#
loop_
_entity_poly.entity_id
_entity_poly.type
_entity_poly.pdbx_seq_one_letter_code
_entity_poly.pdbx_strand_id
1 'polypeptide(L)'
;MDLYTKIPGINVDNSNADVSCDSYHKYKEDVQMLKFLGVQQYRMSLSWSRILPDGTLKNINQSGIDYYNNLINELVTNNIEPLVNLYFWDLPQSLMDLGGFLNPKIIDWFGDYARLCFSKFGDRAKVKLNAK
;
A
#
# COMPACT_ATOMS: atom_id res chain seq x y z
N MET A 1 4.02 -7.28 -9.00
CA MET A 1 4.92 -8.12 -8.19
C MET A 1 4.44 -9.57 -8.13
N ASP A 2 3.15 -9.80 -7.89
CA ASP A 2 2.56 -11.13 -7.70
C ASP A 2 2.77 -12.12 -8.86
N LEU A 3 2.59 -11.67 -10.12
CA LEU A 3 2.87 -12.55 -11.27
C LEU A 3 4.37 -12.81 -11.44
N TYR A 4 5.20 -11.83 -11.10
CA TYR A 4 6.65 -11.94 -11.22
C TYR A 4 7.19 -13.01 -10.27
N THR A 5 6.72 -13.04 -9.01
CA THR A 5 7.13 -14.05 -8.01
C THR A 5 6.69 -15.47 -8.34
N LYS A 6 5.79 -15.66 -9.32
CA LYS A 6 5.34 -16.99 -9.78
C LYS A 6 6.22 -17.57 -10.90
N ILE A 7 7.21 -16.81 -11.39
CA ILE A 7 8.17 -17.28 -12.38
C ILE A 7 9.17 -18.22 -11.70
N PRO A 8 9.34 -19.47 -12.16
CA PRO A 8 10.32 -20.39 -11.56
C PRO A 8 11.74 -19.82 -11.58
N GLY A 9 12.47 -19.94 -10.47
CA GLY A 9 13.85 -19.48 -10.32
C GLY A 9 14.02 -17.98 -10.06
N ILE A 10 12.93 -17.23 -9.95
CA ILE A 10 12.98 -15.77 -9.71
C ILE A 10 13.31 -15.43 -8.26
N ASN A 11 12.82 -16.25 -7.34
CA ASN A 11 13.11 -16.19 -5.91
C ASN A 11 14.01 -17.38 -5.58
N VAL A 12 14.99 -17.17 -4.71
CA VAL A 12 16.02 -18.16 -4.35
C VAL A 12 15.40 -19.50 -3.90
N ASP A 13 14.25 -19.43 -3.23
CA ASP A 13 13.50 -20.57 -2.70
C ASP A 13 12.16 -20.81 -3.42
N ASN A 14 11.88 -20.09 -4.52
CA ASN A 14 10.58 -20.07 -5.22
C ASN A 14 9.37 -19.70 -4.34
N SER A 15 9.59 -19.02 -3.22
CA SER A 15 8.52 -18.50 -2.36
C SER A 15 7.73 -17.38 -3.04
N ASN A 16 6.60 -16.99 -2.46
CA ASN A 16 5.82 -15.83 -2.88
C ASN A 16 5.30 -15.06 -1.66
N ALA A 17 4.57 -13.96 -1.91
CA ALA A 17 4.04 -13.09 -0.87
C ALA A 17 2.53 -13.26 -0.62
N ASP A 18 1.93 -14.41 -0.98
CA ASP A 18 0.48 -14.63 -0.88
C ASP A 18 -0.03 -14.50 0.58
N VAL A 19 0.80 -14.90 1.56
CA VAL A 19 0.50 -14.77 3.00
C VAL A 19 1.45 -13.78 3.68
N SER A 20 2.77 -13.90 3.45
CA SER A 20 3.80 -13.10 4.12
C SER A 20 3.66 -13.16 5.66
N CYS A 21 3.69 -12.03 6.37
CA CYS A 21 3.47 -11.96 7.82
C CYS A 21 1.99 -11.96 8.23
N ASP A 22 1.06 -12.00 7.27
CA ASP A 22 -0.39 -11.94 7.51
C ASP A 22 -0.87 -10.65 8.22
N SER A 23 -0.09 -9.57 8.12
CA SER A 23 -0.39 -8.26 8.71
C SER A 23 -1.71 -7.64 8.22
N TYR A 24 -2.25 -8.12 7.10
CA TYR A 24 -3.58 -7.70 6.65
C TYR A 24 -4.67 -8.09 7.66
N HIS A 25 -4.57 -9.27 8.25
CA HIS A 25 -5.50 -9.74 9.28
C HIS A 25 -5.01 -9.39 10.70
N LYS A 26 -3.69 -9.30 10.89
CA LYS A 26 -3.04 -9.14 12.20
C LYS A 26 -2.57 -7.72 12.54
N TYR A 27 -3.10 -6.72 11.83
CA TYR A 27 -2.63 -5.34 11.99
C TYR A 27 -2.79 -4.80 13.42
N LYS A 28 -3.78 -5.29 14.18
CA LYS A 28 -3.99 -4.87 15.57
C LYS A 28 -2.88 -5.39 16.47
N GLU A 29 -2.54 -6.67 16.34
CA GLU A 29 -1.42 -7.29 17.05
C GLU A 29 -0.11 -6.59 16.71
N ASP A 30 0.11 -6.30 15.43
CA ASP A 30 1.29 -5.55 14.96
C ASP A 30 1.37 -4.17 15.62
N VAL A 31 0.27 -3.42 15.69
CA VAL A 31 0.25 -2.10 16.35
C VAL A 31 0.49 -2.22 17.86
N GLN A 32 -0.04 -3.24 18.53
CA GLN A 32 0.24 -3.45 19.95
C GLN A 32 1.72 -3.76 20.19
N MET A 33 2.37 -4.51 19.29
CA MET A 33 3.81 -4.75 19.35
C MET A 33 4.61 -3.45 19.15
N LEU A 34 4.22 -2.61 18.18
CA LEU A 34 4.84 -1.29 17.97
C LEU A 34 4.75 -0.41 19.23
N LYS A 35 3.57 -0.39 19.86
CA LYS A 35 3.36 0.33 21.12
C LYS A 35 4.24 -0.20 22.25
N PHE A 36 4.32 -1.53 22.40
CA PHE A 36 5.19 -2.16 23.39
C PHE A 36 6.66 -1.78 23.20
N LEU A 37 7.11 -1.69 21.95
CA LEU A 37 8.47 -1.24 21.60
C LEU A 37 8.70 0.27 21.84
N GLY A 38 7.64 1.05 22.12
CA GLY A 38 7.74 2.49 22.38
C GLY A 38 8.06 3.33 21.14
N VAL A 39 7.72 2.85 19.94
CA VAL A 39 7.99 3.61 18.70
C VAL A 39 7.09 4.85 18.61
N GLN A 40 7.62 5.93 18.06
CA GLN A 40 6.88 7.18 17.89
C GLN A 40 6.22 7.29 16.51
N GLN A 41 6.82 6.66 15.50
CA GLN A 41 6.37 6.73 14.11
C GLN A 41 6.41 5.35 13.49
N TYR A 42 5.45 5.05 12.63
CA TYR A 42 5.42 3.83 11.84
C TYR A 42 5.29 4.16 10.37
N ARG A 43 6.26 3.68 9.57
CA ARG A 43 6.27 3.88 8.12
C ARG A 43 5.68 2.66 7.43
N MET A 44 4.66 2.89 6.62
CA MET A 44 3.95 1.87 5.85
C MET A 44 3.77 2.31 4.40
N SER A 45 3.56 1.36 3.50
CA SER A 45 3.13 1.63 2.13
C SER A 45 1.67 1.27 1.93
N LEU A 46 0.99 2.03 1.06
CA LEU A 46 -0.30 1.63 0.53
C LEU A 46 -0.06 0.75 -0.68
N SER A 47 -0.89 -0.29 -0.80
CA SER A 47 -0.89 -1.12 -1.98
C SER A 47 -1.86 -0.56 -3.00
N TRP A 48 -1.33 -0.15 -4.15
CA TRP A 48 -2.14 0.52 -5.18
C TRP A 48 -3.23 -0.42 -5.68
N SER A 49 -2.89 -1.66 -6.05
CA SER A 49 -3.86 -2.65 -6.51
C SER A 49 -4.92 -3.02 -5.45
N ARG A 50 -4.61 -2.83 -4.17
CA ARG A 50 -5.60 -3.04 -3.10
C ARG A 50 -6.67 -1.95 -3.09
N ILE A 51 -6.31 -0.70 -3.38
CA ILE A 51 -7.22 0.44 -3.38
C ILE A 51 -7.93 0.56 -4.75
N LEU A 52 -7.19 0.38 -5.84
CA LEU A 52 -7.66 0.43 -7.22
C LEU A 52 -7.20 -0.85 -7.94
N PRO A 53 -8.02 -1.92 -7.98
CA PRO A 53 -7.61 -3.21 -8.56
C PRO A 53 -7.21 -3.15 -10.04
N ASP A 54 -7.86 -2.30 -10.81
CA ASP A 54 -7.52 -2.04 -12.22
C ASP A 54 -6.50 -0.88 -12.38
N GLY A 55 -6.08 -0.29 -11.27
CA GLY A 55 -5.18 0.87 -11.20
C GLY A 55 -5.83 2.23 -11.47
N THR A 56 -7.14 2.30 -11.72
CA THR A 56 -7.83 3.54 -12.08
C THR A 56 -9.02 3.84 -11.17
N LEU A 57 -9.51 5.09 -11.18
CA LEU A 57 -10.69 5.49 -10.38
C LEU A 57 -12.00 4.82 -10.84
N LYS A 58 -12.00 4.05 -11.93
CA LYS A 58 -13.18 3.34 -12.43
C LYS A 58 -13.61 2.21 -11.49
N ASN A 59 -12.66 1.61 -10.78
CA ASN A 59 -12.93 0.53 -9.86
C ASN A 59 -12.24 0.78 -8.52
N ILE A 60 -12.96 1.40 -7.59
CA ILE A 60 -12.47 1.66 -6.24
C ILE A 60 -12.86 0.49 -5.33
N ASN A 61 -11.88 -0.13 -4.70
CA ASN A 61 -12.11 -1.18 -3.71
C ASN A 61 -12.25 -0.59 -2.30
N GLN A 62 -13.50 -0.43 -1.86
CA GLN A 62 -13.81 0.15 -0.55
C GLN A 62 -13.21 -0.67 0.60
N SER A 63 -13.23 -2.01 0.54
CA SER A 63 -12.64 -2.86 1.58
C SER A 63 -11.13 -2.63 1.74
N GLY A 64 -10.43 -2.32 0.65
CA GLY A 64 -9.01 -1.95 0.68
C GLY A 64 -8.78 -0.60 1.38
N ILE A 65 -9.66 0.37 1.12
CA ILE A 65 -9.65 1.67 1.82
C ILE A 65 -9.96 1.50 3.30
N ASP A 66 -10.94 0.68 3.65
CA ASP A 66 -11.36 0.43 5.02
C ASP A 66 -10.24 -0.23 5.83
N TYR A 67 -9.51 -1.17 5.25
CA TYR A 67 -8.31 -1.74 5.87
C TYR A 67 -7.29 -0.66 6.26
N TYR A 68 -6.94 0.23 5.33
CA TYR A 68 -5.97 1.28 5.62
C TYR A 68 -6.50 2.31 6.62
N ASN A 69 -7.78 2.66 6.57
CA ASN A 69 -8.41 3.49 7.59
C ASN A 69 -8.32 2.84 8.97
N ASN A 70 -8.60 1.55 9.08
CA ASN A 70 -8.54 0.82 10.35
C ASN A 70 -7.11 0.79 10.91
N LEU A 71 -6.11 0.47 10.09
CA LEU A 71 -4.71 0.48 10.50
C LEU A 71 -4.24 1.88 10.92
N ILE A 72 -4.54 2.92 10.13
CA ILE A 72 -4.19 4.31 10.46
C ILE A 72 -4.86 4.74 11.76
N ASN A 73 -6.15 4.43 11.96
CA ASN A 73 -6.87 4.76 13.18
C ASN A 73 -6.28 4.02 14.40
N GLU A 74 -5.90 2.75 14.25
CA GLU A 74 -5.28 1.96 15.32
C GLU A 74 -3.92 2.56 15.71
N LEU A 75 -3.09 2.98 14.75
CA LEU A 75 -1.82 3.68 15.02
C LEU A 75 -2.05 5.00 15.78
N VAL A 76 -2.94 5.85 15.28
CA VAL A 76 -3.26 7.14 15.90
C VAL A 76 -3.81 6.97 17.32
N THR A 77 -4.71 6.02 17.53
CA THR A 77 -5.29 5.73 18.87
C THR A 77 -4.23 5.26 19.87
N ASN A 78 -3.14 4.65 19.38
CA ASN A 78 -2.01 4.24 20.20
C ASN A 78 -0.87 5.27 20.24
N ASN A 79 -1.12 6.51 19.80
CA ASN A 79 -0.15 7.62 19.75
C ASN A 79 1.09 7.34 18.89
N ILE A 80 0.94 6.54 17.83
CA ILE A 80 1.98 6.24 16.85
C ILE A 80 1.65 7.01 15.58
N GLU A 81 2.59 7.84 15.11
CA GLU A 81 2.37 8.66 13.92
C GLU A 81 2.51 7.81 12.64
N PRO A 82 1.47 7.74 11.78
CA PRO A 82 1.55 7.01 10.53
C PRO A 82 2.26 7.83 9.44
N LEU A 83 3.32 7.25 8.87
CA LEU A 83 4.05 7.76 7.71
C LEU A 83 3.74 6.90 6.50
N VAL A 84 3.05 7.46 5.52
CA VAL A 84 2.52 6.70 4.38
C VAL A 84 3.34 6.95 3.12
N ASN A 85 3.87 5.87 2.55
CA ASN A 85 4.41 5.85 1.18
C ASN A 85 3.30 5.44 0.21
N LEU A 86 3.04 6.27 -0.81
CA LEU A 86 2.01 5.95 -1.80
C LEU A 86 2.39 4.81 -2.74
N TYR A 87 3.68 4.61 -3.00
CA TYR A 87 4.17 3.59 -3.91
C TYR A 87 5.39 2.87 -3.35
N PHE A 88 5.35 1.53 -3.38
CA PHE A 88 6.46 0.67 -3.00
C PHE A 88 6.52 -0.58 -3.90
N TRP A 89 6.75 -0.33 -5.19
CA TRP A 89 7.07 -1.35 -6.21
C TRP A 89 5.96 -2.36 -6.55
N ASP A 90 4.71 -2.02 -6.25
CA ASP A 90 3.55 -2.88 -6.43
C ASP A 90 2.55 -2.29 -7.46
N LEU A 91 3.05 -1.97 -8.66
CA LEU A 91 2.20 -1.43 -9.72
C LEU A 91 1.08 -2.45 -10.07
N PRO A 92 -0.19 -2.03 -10.17
CA PRO A 92 -1.27 -2.92 -10.57
C PRO A 92 -0.97 -3.58 -11.92
N GLN A 93 -1.23 -4.88 -12.03
CA GLN A 93 -0.90 -5.65 -13.23
C GLN A 93 -1.60 -5.08 -14.47
N SER A 94 -2.84 -4.64 -14.34
CA SER A 94 -3.60 -4.02 -15.43
C SER A 94 -2.90 -2.79 -16.01
N LEU A 95 -2.12 -2.04 -15.23
CA LEU A 95 -1.33 -0.92 -15.72
C LEU A 95 0.00 -1.38 -16.33
N MET A 96 0.64 -2.41 -15.76
CA MET A 96 1.83 -3.04 -16.34
C MET A 96 1.55 -3.58 -17.75
N ASP A 97 0.39 -4.22 -17.96
CA ASP A 97 -0.03 -4.75 -19.26
C ASP A 97 -0.24 -3.64 -20.31
N LEU A 98 -0.50 -2.41 -19.87
CA LEU A 98 -0.59 -1.21 -20.71
C LEU A 98 0.76 -0.52 -20.92
N GLY A 99 1.88 -1.11 -20.48
CA GLY A 99 3.23 -0.55 -20.60
C GLY A 99 3.79 0.07 -19.31
N GLY A 100 3.04 0.04 -18.21
CA GLY A 100 3.51 0.46 -16.88
C GLY A 100 4.10 1.87 -16.88
N PHE A 101 5.28 2.04 -16.29
CA PHE A 101 5.98 3.32 -16.23
C PHE A 101 6.49 3.85 -17.58
N LEU A 102 6.54 3.01 -18.62
CA LEU A 102 6.89 3.46 -19.97
C LEU A 102 5.68 4.09 -20.68
N ASN A 103 4.47 3.91 -20.15
CA ASN A 103 3.28 4.55 -20.68
C ASN A 103 3.15 5.99 -20.14
N PRO A 104 3.06 7.02 -21.00
CA PRO A 104 2.94 8.41 -20.55
C PRO A 104 1.70 8.68 -19.67
N LYS A 105 0.63 7.87 -19.79
CA LYS A 105 -0.57 7.96 -18.93
C LYS A 105 -0.33 7.59 -17.47
N ILE A 106 0.83 7.02 -17.13
CA ILE A 106 1.16 6.65 -15.75
C ILE A 106 1.13 7.86 -14.81
N ILE A 107 1.46 9.04 -15.32
CA ILE A 107 1.44 10.30 -14.56
C ILE A 107 0.00 10.61 -14.13
N ASP A 108 -0.96 10.46 -15.04
CA ASP A 108 -2.37 10.71 -14.76
C ASP A 108 -2.94 9.68 -13.79
N TRP A 109 -2.70 8.38 -14.04
CA TRP A 109 -3.17 7.30 -13.18
C TRP A 109 -2.60 7.41 -11.76
N PHE A 110 -1.30 7.68 -11.64
CA PHE A 110 -0.67 7.87 -10.34
C PHE A 110 -1.18 9.13 -9.65
N GLY A 111 -1.38 10.23 -10.40
CA GLY A 111 -1.95 11.47 -9.86
C GLY A 111 -3.36 11.28 -9.30
N ASP A 112 -4.21 10.55 -10.01
CA ASP A 112 -5.56 10.18 -9.56
C ASP A 112 -5.53 9.32 -8.31
N TYR A 113 -4.71 8.28 -8.31
CA TYR A 113 -4.50 7.42 -7.15
C TYR A 113 -4.00 8.20 -5.93
N ALA A 114 -3.00 9.07 -6.12
CA ALA A 114 -2.47 9.92 -5.06
C ALA A 114 -3.56 10.85 -4.49
N ARG A 115 -4.32 11.55 -5.35
CA ARG A 115 -5.44 12.41 -4.91
C ARG A 115 -6.47 11.64 -4.10
N LEU A 116 -6.85 10.44 -4.53
CA LEU A 116 -7.75 9.58 -3.78
C LEU A 116 -7.17 9.26 -2.40
N CYS A 117 -5.91 8.82 -2.32
CA CYS A 117 -5.26 8.51 -1.05
C CYS A 117 -5.19 9.72 -0.10
N PHE A 118 -4.82 10.90 -0.61
CA PHE A 118 -4.83 12.13 0.18
C PHE A 118 -6.23 12.45 0.71
N SER A 119 -7.27 12.30 -0.12
CA SER A 119 -8.66 12.55 0.32
C SER A 119 -9.15 11.58 1.38
N LYS A 120 -8.64 10.35 1.41
CA LYS A 120 -9.10 9.29 2.32
C LYS A 120 -8.30 9.22 3.62
N PHE A 121 -7.02 9.59 3.59
CA PHE A 121 -6.07 9.33 4.68
C PHE A 121 -5.28 10.55 5.14
N GLY A 122 -5.24 11.63 4.34
CA GLY A 122 -4.35 12.76 4.55
C GLY A 122 -4.65 13.60 5.80
N ASP A 123 -5.82 13.44 6.40
CA ASP A 123 -6.21 14.10 7.65
C ASP A 123 -5.54 13.48 8.88
N ARG A 124 -5.14 12.21 8.80
CA ARG A 124 -4.55 11.44 9.92
C ARG A 124 -3.13 10.94 9.66
N ALA A 125 -2.69 10.91 8.41
CA ALA A 125 -1.39 10.39 8.02
C ALA A 125 -0.53 11.42 7.29
N LYS A 126 0.76 11.47 7.64
CA LYS A 126 1.75 12.22 6.86
C LYS A 126 2.12 11.40 5.63
N VAL A 127 1.52 11.75 4.50
CA VAL A 127 1.78 11.12 3.21
C VAL A 127 3.04 11.72 2.59
N LYS A 128 4.00 10.87 2.23
CA LYS A 128 5.22 11.25 1.51
C LYS A 128 5.27 10.58 0.14
N LEU A 129 5.61 11.36 -0.87
CA LEU A 129 5.98 10.84 -2.19
C LEU A 129 7.45 10.42 -2.16
N ASN A 130 7.74 9.16 -2.46
CA ASN A 130 9.11 8.72 -2.68
C ASN A 130 9.50 9.07 -4.11
N ALA A 131 10.14 10.22 -4.31
CA ALA A 131 10.94 10.52 -5.48
C ALA A 131 12.35 10.89 -4.97
N LYS A 132 13.36 10.14 -5.39
CA LYS A 132 14.76 10.56 -5.23
C LYS A 132 15.13 11.47 -6.39
#